data_AF-A0AAX7T307-F1
#
_entry.id   AF-A0AAX7T307-F1
#
_cell.length_a   1.000
_cell.length_b   1.000
_cell.length_c   1.000
_cell.angle_alpha   90.00
_cell.angle_beta   90.00
_cell.angle_gamma   90.00
#
_symmetry.space_group_name_H-M   'P 1'
#
loop_
_entity.id
_entity.type
_entity.pdbx_description
1 polymer ?
#
loop_
_entity_poly.entity_id
_entity_poly.type
_entity_poly.pdbx_seq_one_letter_code
_entity_poly.pdbx_strand_id
1 'polypeptide(L)'
;MTNIVQTMAEQTSRLVATMAALRLLFTHLLLEVNLVKKLCCFQKNKSNSFLLLSPCVSLVQQDGSKKYVVYTQGQTWQSSQDLCRQNHTDLACVLTDKENAAIAAVTTKAWIGLFKDAWVWSDGTKTSFRYWKRGGSYSGNCVSVEGSQTGRWIPADCNKKRDTPIQLMTKFDPM
;
A
#
# COMPACT_ATOMS: atom_id res chain seq x y z
N MET A 1 -26.19 -30.57 49.58
CA MET A 1 -25.19 -30.81 48.50
C MET A 1 -25.43 -29.94 47.25
N THR A 2 -26.67 -29.53 46.95
CA THR A 2 -27.04 -28.74 45.75
C THR A 2 -26.32 -27.39 45.63
N ASN A 3 -26.12 -26.67 46.74
CA ASN A 3 -25.51 -25.34 46.74
C ASN A 3 -24.01 -25.35 46.38
N ILE A 4 -23.30 -26.43 46.70
CA ILE A 4 -21.87 -26.56 46.40
C ILE A 4 -21.69 -26.82 44.90
N VAL A 5 -22.49 -27.73 44.33
CA VAL A 5 -22.45 -28.04 42.90
C VAL A 5 -22.78 -26.80 42.06
N GLN A 6 -23.76 -26.01 42.48
CA GLN A 6 -24.13 -24.76 41.80
C GLN A 6 -23.03 -23.70 41.87
N THR A 7 -22.40 -23.53 43.05
CA THR A 7 -21.26 -22.61 43.21
C THR A 7 -20.06 -23.03 42.36
N MET A 8 -19.77 -24.35 42.30
CA MET A 8 -18.68 -24.90 41.48
C MET A 8 -18.95 -24.72 39.98
N ALA A 9 -20.20 -24.90 39.53
CA ALA A 9 -20.59 -24.65 38.15
C ALA A 9 -20.45 -23.17 37.77
N GLU A 10 -20.84 -22.25 38.66
CA GLU A 10 -20.70 -20.81 38.43
C GLU A 10 -19.23 -20.36 38.39
N GLN A 11 -18.39 -20.88 39.29
CA GLN A 11 -16.95 -20.62 39.27
C GLN A 11 -16.29 -21.17 38.00
N THR A 12 -16.65 -22.37 37.59
CA THR A 12 -16.14 -22.99 36.34
C THR A 12 -16.57 -22.16 35.12
N SER A 13 -17.82 -21.70 35.07
CA SER A 13 -18.32 -20.82 34.01
C SER A 13 -17.57 -19.49 33.94
N ARG A 14 -17.33 -18.85 35.09
CA ARG A 14 -16.51 -17.63 35.18
C ARG A 14 -15.07 -17.86 34.71
N LEU A 15 -14.45 -18.99 35.10
CA LEU A 15 -13.09 -19.34 34.68
C LEU A 15 -12.98 -19.58 33.17
N VAL A 16 -13.97 -20.26 32.57
CA VAL A 16 -14.04 -20.47 31.12
C VAL A 16 -14.22 -19.15 30.38
N ALA A 17 -15.07 -18.25 30.89
CA ALA A 17 -15.27 -16.92 30.32
C ALA A 17 -14.00 -16.05 30.39
N THR A 18 -13.28 -16.06 31.51
CA THR A 18 -12.00 -15.32 31.64
C THR A 18 -10.91 -15.91 30.76
N MET A 19 -10.81 -17.23 30.64
CA MET A 19 -9.89 -17.88 29.70
C MET A 19 -10.22 -17.56 28.23
N ALA A 20 -11.51 -17.51 27.87
CA ALA A 20 -11.94 -17.11 26.54
C ALA A 20 -11.61 -15.63 26.25
N ALA A 21 -11.86 -14.73 27.21
CA ALA A 21 -11.50 -13.33 27.12
C ALA A 21 -9.97 -13.13 27.01
N LEU A 22 -9.18 -13.85 27.80
CA LEU A 22 -7.72 -13.81 27.73
C LEU A 22 -7.20 -14.36 26.39
N ARG A 23 -7.80 -15.43 25.86
CA ARG A 23 -7.50 -15.93 24.51
C ARG A 23 -7.85 -14.92 23.43
N LEU A 24 -9.00 -14.24 23.53
CA LEU A 24 -9.39 -13.18 22.58
C LEU A 24 -8.46 -11.97 22.66
N LEU A 25 -8.08 -11.53 23.87
CA LEU A 25 -7.12 -10.46 24.07
C LEU A 25 -5.72 -10.85 23.57
N PHE A 26 -5.27 -12.07 23.83
CA PHE A 26 -3.97 -12.56 23.37
C PHE A 26 -3.93 -12.73 21.85
N THR A 27 -5.01 -13.25 21.23
CA THR A 27 -5.13 -13.30 19.77
C THR A 27 -5.18 -11.91 19.15
N HIS A 28 -5.92 -10.94 19.73
CA HIS A 28 -5.89 -9.54 19.31
C HIS A 28 -4.49 -8.93 19.43
N LEU A 29 -3.80 -9.15 20.55
CA LEU A 29 -2.43 -8.66 20.78
C LEU A 29 -1.45 -9.28 19.77
N LEU A 30 -1.55 -10.58 19.50
CA LEU A 30 -0.74 -11.28 18.49
C LEU A 30 -1.07 -10.82 17.05
N LEU A 31 -2.32 -10.48 16.76
CA LEU A 31 -2.72 -9.89 15.49
C LEU A 31 -2.05 -8.53 15.29
N GLU A 32 -2.02 -7.66 16.31
CA GLU A 32 -1.33 -6.37 16.22
C GLU A 32 0.19 -6.50 16.05
N VAL A 33 0.82 -7.51 16.65
CA VAL A 33 2.27 -7.74 16.57
C VAL A 33 2.72 -8.22 15.19
N ASN A 34 1.84 -8.86 14.41
CA ASN A 34 2.22 -9.50 13.14
C ASN A 34 1.91 -8.69 11.87
N LEU A 35 1.11 -7.62 11.99
CA LEU A 35 0.73 -6.80 10.84
C LEU A 35 1.92 -6.00 10.30
N VAL A 36 2.04 -5.97 8.98
CA VAL A 36 2.99 -5.07 8.31
C VAL A 36 2.44 -3.65 8.43
N LYS A 37 3.16 -2.77 9.12
CA LYS A 37 2.79 -1.36 9.26
C LYS A 37 2.98 -0.63 7.93
N LYS A 38 2.38 0.56 7.76
CA LYS A 38 2.69 1.43 6.61
C LYS A 38 3.63 2.53 7.03
N LEU A 39 4.63 2.83 6.20
CA LEU A 39 5.51 3.96 6.40
C LEU A 39 5.31 4.96 5.26
N CYS A 40 4.67 6.09 5.53
CA CYS A 40 4.49 7.16 4.56
C CYS A 40 5.56 8.24 4.76
N CYS A 41 6.01 8.89 3.67
CA CYS A 41 6.75 10.15 3.79
C CYS A 41 5.79 11.29 4.17
N PHE A 42 6.09 12.03 5.24
CA PHE A 42 5.30 13.16 5.71
C PHE A 42 5.47 14.40 4.81
N GLN A 43 4.38 15.10 4.50
CA GLN A 43 4.40 16.36 3.74
C GLN A 43 4.14 17.57 4.65
N LYS A 44 5.03 18.58 4.64
CA LYS A 44 4.87 19.79 5.49
C LYS A 44 3.95 20.89 4.92
N ASN A 45 3.66 20.96 3.62
CA ASN A 45 2.74 21.99 3.09
C ASN A 45 2.30 21.77 1.63
N LYS A 46 0.99 21.61 1.38
CA LYS A 46 0.38 21.67 0.04
C LYS A 46 0.36 23.11 -0.49
N SER A 47 1.51 23.66 -0.90
CA SER A 47 1.51 24.76 -1.87
C SER A 47 2.66 24.62 -2.85
N ASN A 48 2.31 24.86 -4.11
CA ASN A 48 3.00 24.54 -5.35
C ASN A 48 4.53 24.78 -5.37
N SER A 49 5.29 23.75 -5.74
CA SER A 49 6.40 23.92 -6.68
C SER A 49 6.68 22.61 -7.41
N PHE A 50 6.61 22.73 -8.72
CA PHE A 50 6.77 21.74 -9.76
C PHE A 50 8.20 21.19 -9.77
N LEU A 51 8.43 19.91 -9.45
CA LEU A 51 9.63 19.17 -9.92
C LEU A 51 9.26 17.70 -10.15
N LEU A 52 9.17 17.35 -11.42
CA LEU A 52 9.00 15.99 -11.93
C LEU A 52 10.38 15.36 -12.23
N LEU A 53 10.37 14.02 -12.28
CA LEU A 53 11.38 13.11 -12.87
C LEU A 53 12.33 12.33 -11.94
N SER A 54 11.89 11.98 -10.73
CA SER A 54 12.36 10.74 -10.11
C SER A 54 11.19 9.99 -9.46
N PRO A 55 11.05 8.67 -9.63
CA PRO A 55 9.96 7.88 -9.03
C PRO A 55 10.00 7.85 -7.49
N CYS A 56 10.92 8.59 -6.87
CA CYS A 56 11.26 8.55 -5.47
C CYS A 56 11.72 9.94 -4.98
N VAL A 57 11.00 11.02 -5.31
CA VAL A 57 11.22 12.32 -4.66
C VAL A 57 10.64 12.24 -3.25
N SER A 58 11.52 12.00 -2.29
CA SER A 58 11.20 12.30 -0.89
C SER A 58 11.24 13.81 -0.73
N LEU A 59 10.20 14.41 -0.16
CA LEU A 59 10.26 15.82 0.23
C LEU A 59 11.26 15.96 1.38
N VAL A 60 12.44 16.44 1.04
CA VAL A 60 13.49 16.81 1.98
C VAL A 60 13.03 18.12 2.65
N GLN A 61 12.99 18.16 3.99
CA GLN A 61 12.73 19.41 4.70
C GLN A 61 13.87 20.41 4.42
N GLN A 62 13.66 21.72 4.66
CA GLN A 62 14.71 22.73 4.46
C GLN A 62 16.00 22.45 5.26
N ASP A 63 15.94 21.59 6.29
CA ASP A 63 17.08 21.13 7.09
C ASP A 63 17.74 19.82 6.58
N GLY A 64 17.28 19.25 5.47
CA GLY A 64 17.77 17.97 4.96
C GLY A 64 17.10 16.73 5.55
N SER A 65 16.18 16.86 6.52
CA SER A 65 15.57 15.72 7.21
C SER A 65 14.30 15.20 6.52
N LYS A 66 14.12 13.87 6.51
CA LYS A 66 12.86 13.23 6.12
C LYS A 66 12.04 12.94 7.37
N LYS A 67 10.73 13.16 7.29
CA LYS A 67 9.79 12.75 8.34
C LYS A 67 8.94 11.58 7.86
N TYR A 68 8.71 10.61 8.73
CA TYR A 68 7.92 9.43 8.43
C TYR A 68 6.68 9.36 9.32
N VAL A 69 5.56 8.90 8.74
CA VAL A 69 4.32 8.59 9.48
C VAL A 69 4.08 7.09 9.42
N VAL A 70 3.90 6.48 10.59
CA VAL A 70 3.63 5.05 10.72
C VAL A 70 2.15 4.82 10.99
N TYR A 71 1.51 4.02 10.15
CA TYR A 71 0.14 3.53 10.39
C TYR A 71 0.19 2.07 10.84
N THR A 72 -0.49 1.75 11.94
CA THR A 72 -0.42 0.44 12.60
C THR A 72 -1.38 -0.61 12.03
N GLN A 73 -2.46 -0.20 11.37
CA GLN A 73 -3.41 -1.12 10.75
C GLN A 73 -2.73 -1.87 9.58
N GLY A 74 -2.81 -3.19 9.53
CA GLY A 74 -2.24 -3.94 8.41
C GLY A 74 -3.08 -3.83 7.14
N GLN A 75 -2.41 -3.64 6.01
CA GLN A 75 -3.02 -3.66 4.67
C GLN A 75 -2.04 -4.24 3.65
N THR A 76 -2.55 -4.52 2.44
CA THR A 76 -1.71 -4.86 1.29
C THR A 76 -0.78 -3.69 0.93
N TRP A 77 0.31 -3.96 0.20
CA TRP A 77 1.22 -2.91 -0.27
C TRP A 77 0.50 -1.85 -1.10
N GLN A 78 -0.39 -2.26 -2.02
CA GLN A 78 -1.14 -1.34 -2.88
C GLN A 78 -2.08 -0.43 -2.07
N SER A 79 -2.84 -1.00 -1.13
CA SER A 79 -3.71 -0.21 -0.26
C SER A 79 -2.91 0.75 0.64
N SER A 80 -1.73 0.33 1.07
CA SER A 80 -0.79 1.15 1.85
C SER A 80 -0.29 2.36 1.05
N GLN A 81 0.08 2.15 -0.21
CA GLN A 81 0.45 3.21 -1.14
C GLN A 81 -0.70 4.18 -1.41
N ASP A 82 -1.89 3.66 -1.69
CA ASP A 82 -3.08 4.48 -1.94
C ASP A 82 -3.40 5.38 -0.73
N LEU A 83 -3.28 4.86 0.50
CA LEU A 83 -3.49 5.63 1.72
C LEU A 83 -2.41 6.71 1.90
N CYS A 84 -1.15 6.39 1.66
CA CYS A 84 -0.07 7.38 1.73
C CYS A 84 -0.25 8.49 0.71
N ARG A 85 -0.74 8.20 -0.51
CA ARG A 85 -1.02 9.23 -1.54
C ARG A 85 -2.27 10.07 -1.25
N GLN A 86 -3.24 9.51 -0.53
CA GLN A 86 -4.43 10.25 -0.09
C GLN A 86 -4.12 11.25 1.03
N ASN A 87 -3.24 10.88 1.95
CA ASN A 87 -2.98 11.65 3.18
C ASN A 87 -1.63 12.38 3.19
N HIS A 88 -0.66 11.92 2.40
CA HIS A 88 0.72 12.38 2.34
C HIS A 88 1.25 12.34 0.90
N THR A 89 2.57 12.15 0.70
CA THR A 89 3.18 12.03 -0.63
C THR A 89 3.06 10.61 -1.21
N ASP A 90 3.74 9.64 -0.60
CA ASP A 90 3.76 8.23 -1.01
C ASP A 90 4.32 7.37 0.14
N LEU A 91 4.43 6.05 -0.05
CA LEU A 91 5.23 5.18 0.79
C LEU A 91 6.68 5.66 0.84
N ALA A 92 7.34 5.38 1.97
CA ALA A 92 8.68 5.86 2.23
C ALA A 92 9.70 5.27 1.27
N CYS A 93 10.54 6.17 0.75
CA CYS A 93 11.69 5.87 -0.07
C CYS A 93 12.96 5.89 0.79
N VAL A 94 13.79 4.86 0.68
CA VAL A 94 15.06 4.74 1.42
C VAL A 94 16.22 4.89 0.44
N LEU A 95 16.98 5.97 0.58
CA LEU A 95 18.08 6.35 -0.33
C LEU A 95 19.45 6.28 0.33
N THR A 96 19.51 6.24 1.66
CA THR A 96 20.77 6.24 2.42
C THR A 96 20.67 5.34 3.66
N ASP A 97 21.83 4.89 4.17
CA ASP A 97 21.88 4.09 5.40
C ASP A 97 21.34 4.86 6.61
N LYS A 98 21.55 6.18 6.65
CA LYS A 98 21.00 7.06 7.69
C LYS A 98 19.47 7.05 7.69
N GLU A 99 18.85 7.06 6.52
CA GLU A 99 17.40 6.94 6.40
C GLU A 99 16.92 5.56 6.84
N ASN A 100 17.64 4.50 6.45
CA ASN A 100 17.32 3.14 6.88
C ASN A 100 17.38 2.99 8.41
N ALA A 101 18.42 3.56 9.04
CA ALA A 101 18.57 3.56 10.50
C ALA A 101 17.45 4.36 11.20
N ALA A 102 17.05 5.50 10.65
CA ALA A 102 15.94 6.30 11.18
C ALA A 102 14.60 5.54 11.11
N ILE A 103 14.39 4.73 10.07
CA ILE A 103 13.21 3.87 9.93
C ILE A 103 13.24 2.74 10.95
N ALA A 104 14.39 2.08 11.12
CA ALA A 104 14.57 1.00 12.08
C ALA A 104 14.32 1.46 13.54
N ALA A 105 14.56 2.74 13.85
CA ALA A 105 14.28 3.32 15.16
C ALA A 105 12.78 3.49 15.47
N VAL A 106 11.91 3.54 14.45
CA VAL A 106 10.46 3.82 14.62
C VAL A 106 9.56 2.63 14.31
N THR A 107 10.05 1.63 13.57
CA THR A 107 9.29 0.42 13.24
C THR A 107 10.19 -0.77 12.96
N THR A 108 9.75 -1.96 13.35
CA THR A 108 10.42 -3.23 13.07
C THR A 108 9.95 -3.89 11.76
N LYS A 109 8.77 -3.49 11.25
CA LYS A 109 8.16 -4.09 10.06
C LYS A 109 7.21 -3.10 9.39
N ALA A 110 7.55 -2.65 8.18
CA ALA A 110 6.67 -1.76 7.42
C ALA A 110 6.82 -1.93 5.90
N TRP A 111 5.75 -1.61 5.17
CA TRP A 111 5.82 -1.41 3.72
C TRP A 111 6.57 -0.11 3.40
N ILE A 112 7.49 -0.19 2.45
CA ILE A 112 8.21 0.93 1.84
C ILE A 112 7.88 1.02 0.34
N GLY A 113 8.27 2.11 -0.32
CA GLY A 113 7.94 2.39 -1.71
C GLY A 113 8.65 1.50 -2.75
N LEU A 114 9.61 0.67 -2.33
CA LEU A 114 10.29 -0.25 -3.24
C LEU A 114 9.37 -1.43 -3.60
N PHE A 115 9.19 -1.69 -4.89
CA PHE A 115 8.42 -2.81 -5.41
C PHE A 115 9.13 -3.46 -6.60
N LYS A 116 8.85 -4.74 -6.84
CA LYS A 116 9.32 -5.46 -8.03
C LYS A 116 8.37 -5.19 -9.19
N ASP A 117 8.88 -4.62 -10.27
CA ASP A 117 8.15 -4.50 -11.53
C ASP A 117 8.89 -5.24 -12.64
N ALA A 118 8.17 -6.14 -13.32
CA ALA A 118 8.68 -6.89 -14.46
C ALA A 118 8.29 -6.24 -15.80
N TRP A 119 7.40 -5.24 -15.78
CA TRP A 119 6.90 -4.60 -16.99
C TRP A 119 7.85 -3.50 -17.46
N VAL A 120 8.20 -3.55 -18.73
CA VAL A 120 9.04 -2.56 -19.42
C VAL A 120 8.27 -1.94 -20.58
N TRP A 121 8.54 -0.68 -20.87
CA TRP A 121 8.01 -0.04 -22.07
C TRP A 121 8.76 -0.55 -23.30
N SER A 122 8.04 -0.70 -24.42
CA SER A 122 8.62 -1.21 -25.67
C SER A 122 9.68 -0.30 -26.28
N ASP A 123 9.65 0.99 -25.94
CA ASP A 123 10.66 1.99 -26.31
C ASP A 123 11.85 2.03 -25.33
N GLY A 124 11.83 1.21 -24.26
CA GLY A 124 12.84 1.19 -23.22
C GLY A 124 12.72 2.32 -22.19
N THR A 125 11.68 3.16 -22.25
CA THR A 125 11.45 4.24 -21.29
C THR A 125 11.38 3.69 -19.86
N LYS A 126 12.13 4.32 -18.95
CA LYS A 126 12.20 3.94 -17.55
C LYS A 126 11.32 4.85 -16.70
N THR A 127 10.04 4.48 -16.56
CA THR A 127 9.11 5.15 -15.65
C THR A 127 8.44 4.13 -14.73
N SER A 128 8.15 4.54 -13.49
CA SER A 128 7.38 3.76 -12.52
C SER A 128 5.87 3.98 -12.62
N PHE A 129 5.41 4.89 -13.49
CA PHE A 129 3.98 5.16 -13.63
C PHE A 129 3.26 3.91 -14.14
N ARG A 130 2.26 3.45 -13.39
CA ARG A 130 1.42 2.31 -13.74
C ARG A 130 -0.04 2.64 -13.53
N TYR A 131 -0.87 2.38 -14.53
CA TYR A 131 -2.31 2.65 -14.47
C TYR A 131 -3.17 1.38 -14.58
N TRP A 132 -2.68 0.31 -13.96
CA TRP A 132 -3.34 -0.99 -13.88
C TRP A 132 -4.76 -0.94 -13.33
N LYS A 133 -5.62 -1.82 -13.85
CA LYS A 133 -6.91 -2.17 -13.23
C LYS A 133 -6.68 -2.83 -11.88
N ARG A 134 -7.32 -2.32 -10.83
CA ARG A 134 -7.16 -2.82 -9.46
C ARG A 134 -7.76 -4.23 -9.30
N GLY A 135 -7.14 -5.06 -8.47
CA GLY A 135 -7.68 -6.36 -8.05
C GLY A 135 -7.57 -7.49 -9.09
N GLY A 136 -6.83 -7.27 -10.18
CA GLY A 136 -6.60 -8.29 -11.22
C GLY A 136 -5.29 -9.04 -11.08
N SER A 137 -5.19 -10.19 -11.74
CA SER A 137 -3.91 -10.83 -12.05
C SER A 137 -3.23 -10.10 -13.21
N TYR A 138 -1.93 -9.81 -13.08
CA TYR A 138 -1.11 -9.21 -14.15
C TYR A 138 -0.39 -10.29 -14.97
N SER A 139 -1.06 -11.40 -15.25
CA SER A 139 -0.51 -12.51 -16.03
C SER A 139 -0.63 -12.22 -17.53
N GLY A 140 0.48 -12.24 -18.25
CA GLY A 140 0.54 -12.00 -19.70
C GLY A 140 1.89 -11.40 -20.09
N ASN A 141 2.14 -11.28 -21.40
CA ASN A 141 3.40 -10.72 -21.92
C ASN A 141 3.21 -9.32 -22.53
N CYS A 142 1.96 -8.87 -22.73
CA CYS A 142 1.62 -7.57 -23.28
C CYS A 142 0.51 -6.87 -22.48
N VAL A 143 0.33 -5.58 -22.74
CA VAL A 143 -0.60 -4.70 -22.02
C VAL A 143 -1.52 -4.01 -23.01
N SER A 144 -2.81 -3.87 -22.65
CA SER A 144 -3.76 -3.05 -23.38
C SER A 144 -4.54 -2.14 -22.45
N VAL A 145 -5.13 -1.09 -23.00
CA VAL A 145 -6.06 -0.23 -22.27
C VAL A 145 -7.45 -0.86 -22.33
N GLU A 146 -8.10 -0.98 -21.17
CA GLU A 146 -9.48 -1.39 -21.00
C GLU A 146 -10.39 -0.40 -21.74
N GLY A 147 -11.26 -0.92 -22.62
CA GLY A 147 -12.14 -0.10 -23.46
C GLY A 147 -13.31 0.53 -22.69
N SER A 148 -13.55 0.15 -21.44
CA SER A 148 -14.44 0.91 -20.56
C SER A 148 -13.70 2.19 -20.15
N GLN A 149 -14.41 3.33 -20.11
CA GLN A 149 -13.90 4.71 -20.02
C GLN A 149 -12.91 5.05 -18.88
N THR A 150 -12.49 4.06 -18.09
CA THR A 150 -11.54 4.21 -17.00
C THR A 150 -10.10 4.43 -17.49
N GLY A 151 -9.76 4.04 -18.72
CA GLY A 151 -8.40 4.12 -19.26
C GLY A 151 -7.39 3.17 -18.58
N ARG A 152 -7.87 2.24 -17.75
CA ARG A 152 -7.04 1.34 -16.95
C ARG A 152 -6.36 0.29 -17.80
N TRP A 153 -5.18 -0.16 -17.38
CA TRP A 153 -4.41 -1.16 -18.09
C TRP A 153 -4.80 -2.57 -17.67
N ILE A 154 -4.88 -3.47 -18.64
CA ILE A 154 -5.17 -4.89 -18.46
C ILE A 154 -4.15 -5.73 -19.24
N PRO A 155 -3.79 -6.93 -18.75
CA PRO A 155 -2.96 -7.86 -19.53
C PRO A 155 -3.64 -8.23 -20.85
N ALA A 156 -2.85 -8.44 -21.87
CA ALA A 156 -3.30 -8.83 -23.20
C ALA A 156 -2.38 -9.86 -23.84
N ASP A 157 -2.94 -10.64 -24.76
CA ASP A 157 -2.18 -11.49 -25.67
C ASP A 157 -1.53 -10.62 -26.76
N CYS A 158 -0.22 -10.71 -26.88
CA CYS A 158 0.57 -9.97 -27.86
C CYS A 158 0.18 -10.28 -29.31
N ASN A 159 -0.35 -11.46 -29.58
CA ASN A 159 -0.67 -11.93 -30.94
C ASN A 159 -2.10 -11.61 -31.35
N LYS A 160 -2.93 -11.13 -30.42
CA LYS A 160 -4.33 -10.81 -30.70
C LYS A 160 -4.43 -9.45 -31.38
N LYS A 161 -4.90 -9.44 -32.62
CA LYS A 161 -5.29 -8.21 -33.32
C LYS A 161 -6.52 -7.61 -32.63
N ARG A 162 -6.54 -6.30 -32.46
CA ARG A 162 -7.72 -5.57 -31.99
C ARG A 162 -8.47 -5.01 -33.18
N ASP A 163 -9.76 -5.31 -33.26
CA ASP A 163 -10.64 -4.89 -34.37
C ASP A 163 -11.09 -3.43 -34.27
N THR A 164 -10.69 -2.71 -33.21
CA THR A 164 -11.07 -1.30 -33.02
C THR A 164 -10.15 -0.39 -33.84
N PRO A 165 -10.70 0.45 -34.74
CA PRO A 165 -9.92 1.48 -35.42
C PRO A 165 -9.18 2.35 -34.41
N ILE A 166 -7.92 2.67 -34.70
CA ILE A 166 -7.19 3.73 -34.00
C ILE A 166 -7.92 5.04 -34.31
N GLN A 167 -8.95 5.38 -33.54
CA GLN A 167 -9.31 6.78 -33.41
C GLN A 167 -8.16 7.42 -32.66
N LEU A 168 -7.25 8.04 -33.42
CA LEU A 168 -6.34 9.03 -32.89
C LEU A 168 -7.18 9.92 -31.96
N MET A 169 -6.81 10.02 -30.69
CA MET A 169 -7.45 10.93 -29.73
C MET A 169 -7.17 12.37 -30.20
N THR A 170 -7.86 12.84 -31.24
CA THR A 170 -7.79 14.20 -31.77
C THR A 170 -8.81 15.13 -31.13
N LYS A 171 -9.37 14.76 -29.97
CA LYS A 171 -10.22 15.65 -29.18
C LYS A 171 -9.65 15.87 -27.79
N PHE A 172 -8.59 16.66 -27.73
CA PHE A 172 -8.52 17.67 -26.68
C PHE A 172 -9.43 18.82 -27.15
N ASP A 173 -10.72 18.73 -26.84
CA ASP A 173 -11.55 19.95 -26.81
C ASP A 173 -11.15 20.69 -25.52
N PRO A 174 -10.55 21.89 -25.59
CA PRO A 174 -10.33 22.72 -24.40
C PRO A 174 -11.69 23.20 -23.86
N MET A 175 -11.79 23.32 -22.54
CA MET A 175 -12.87 24.05 -21.86
C MET A 175 -12.98 25.49 -22.35
#